data_AF-A0A2D5MP79-F1
#
_entry.id   AF-A0A2D5MP79-F1
#
_cell.length_a   1.000
_cell.length_b   1.000
_cell.length_c   1.000
_cell.angle_alpha   90.00
_cell.angle_beta   90.00
_cell.angle_gamma   90.00
#
_symmetry.space_group_name_H-M   'P 1'
#
loop_
_entity.id
_entity.type
_entity.pdbx_description
1 polymer ?
#
loop_
_entity_poly.entity_id
_entity_poly.type
_entity_poly.pdbx_seq_one_letter_code
_entity_poly.pdbx_strand_id
1 'polypeptide(L)'
;MARSITTKPATVKSKVQDPYTQPCFSVYACEHGTYGCGWILFDHNIEPIAKYVGDGNYHHNQFRTYTSYSPEFFNTYAGSEYMETTGHVSSNSNRGGNTCNVGYLGHQFYPSVTEYTKTAGYVRGWPAAHDYSSYGFRDCNGIVGDINQDWAWFSNREGAGGTTRMHFGQRSTTKYHNLWQREGSNFINIPLVSSSGPNNNETTDNMFYGSSTINVRAKKVVVMQHESGYKQPIVFNDFGVDMRALSLSGSYYSGTPEATAAKTPSDSKIYQAFASANATPYDRANTRAYSSYSGESEAQYRCQTCISDDGQVYAFTQTPGNGAVLEHWNAAGAYQGVLWNPTYGTSYGYEQGTRFGSRWQVSSDGEYWWAYCPMYYYGSGIAFVVVRVSDGKYLRYSTNDSSYGRTLAPLGRNKMIFIRDQNKDDPGAYYKVIDFDYEFMRRNNGEEINDWDSNRSAYLLDVPGNSTGYPFLIPSMYNTSLFTSQLESNQD
;
A
#
# COMPACT_ATOMS: atom_id res chain seq x y z
N MET A 1 -21.43 -49.59 30.25
CA MET A 1 -20.59 -49.95 29.09
C MET A 1 -20.49 -48.75 28.18
N ALA A 2 -19.41 -47.96 28.31
CA ALA A 2 -19.15 -46.82 27.43
C ALA A 2 -18.49 -47.32 26.14
N ARG A 3 -19.12 -47.05 25.00
CA ARG A 3 -18.53 -47.31 23.68
C ARG A 3 -17.37 -46.34 23.47
N SER A 4 -16.17 -46.88 23.31
CA SER A 4 -14.99 -46.14 22.86
C SER A 4 -15.24 -45.65 21.42
N ILE A 5 -15.30 -44.32 21.25
CA ILE A 5 -15.23 -43.69 19.93
C ILE A 5 -13.74 -43.58 19.60
N THR A 6 -13.21 -44.55 18.86
CA THR A 6 -11.94 -44.39 18.14
C THR A 6 -12.17 -43.38 17.01
N THR A 7 -11.78 -42.13 17.23
CA THR A 7 -11.60 -41.16 16.16
C THR A 7 -10.37 -41.60 15.34
N LYS A 8 -10.61 -42.07 14.12
CA LYS A 8 -9.55 -41.99 13.10
C LYS A 8 -9.14 -40.52 12.99
N PRO A 9 -7.84 -40.18 12.96
CA PRO A 9 -7.43 -38.83 12.59
C PRO A 9 -8.10 -38.48 11.27
N ALA A 10 -8.75 -37.31 11.21
CA ALA A 10 -9.22 -36.81 9.94
C ALA A 10 -7.99 -36.73 9.04
N THR A 11 -7.97 -37.50 7.96
CA THR A 11 -7.04 -37.24 6.86
C THR A 11 -7.36 -35.82 6.42
N VAL A 12 -6.50 -34.87 6.79
CA VAL A 12 -6.53 -33.53 6.22
C VAL A 12 -6.22 -33.76 4.74
N LYS A 13 -7.26 -33.97 3.92
CA LYS A 13 -7.16 -33.60 2.52
C LYS A 13 -6.81 -32.13 2.58
N SER A 14 -5.56 -31.78 2.29
CA SER A 14 -5.25 -30.40 1.93
C SER A 14 -6.25 -30.07 0.83
N LYS A 15 -7.25 -29.25 1.12
CA LYS A 15 -7.95 -28.58 0.02
C LYS A 15 -6.86 -27.73 -0.58
N VAL A 16 -6.31 -28.18 -1.72
CA VAL A 16 -5.51 -27.32 -2.58
C VAL A 16 -6.44 -26.17 -2.91
N GLN A 17 -6.27 -25.06 -2.20
CA GLN A 17 -7.12 -23.89 -2.31
C GLN A 17 -6.70 -23.19 -3.58
N ASP A 18 -7.53 -23.26 -4.63
CA ASP A 18 -7.29 -22.54 -5.88
C ASP A 18 -6.98 -21.07 -5.57
N PRO A 19 -5.81 -20.53 -5.97
CA PRO A 19 -5.41 -19.18 -5.60
C PRO A 19 -6.39 -18.15 -6.13
N TYR A 20 -7.07 -18.47 -7.25
CA TYR A 20 -7.93 -17.54 -7.97
C TYR A 20 -9.32 -17.39 -7.36
N THR A 21 -9.76 -18.33 -6.53
CA THR A 21 -11.06 -18.29 -5.83
C THR A 21 -11.03 -17.50 -4.52
N GLN A 22 -9.87 -16.96 -4.15
CA GLN A 22 -9.71 -16.11 -2.96
C GLN A 22 -10.33 -14.73 -3.17
N PRO A 23 -10.85 -14.09 -2.11
CA PRO A 23 -11.18 -12.67 -2.12
C PRO A 23 -10.02 -11.81 -2.65
N CYS A 24 -10.23 -11.10 -3.76
CA CYS A 24 -9.19 -10.29 -4.40
C CYS A 24 -9.40 -8.79 -4.16
N PHE A 25 -10.59 -8.28 -4.47
CA PHE A 25 -10.93 -6.86 -4.31
C PHE A 25 -12.44 -6.71 -4.12
N SER A 26 -12.85 -5.58 -3.53
CA SER A 26 -14.24 -5.17 -3.46
C SER A 26 -14.46 -3.96 -4.35
N VAL A 27 -15.62 -3.90 -5.02
CA VAL A 27 -16.13 -2.68 -5.64
C VAL A 27 -17.12 -2.07 -4.65
N TYR A 28 -16.79 -0.90 -4.13
CA TYR A 28 -17.70 -0.11 -3.31
C TYR A 28 -18.42 0.91 -4.17
N ALA A 29 -19.71 1.09 -3.95
CA ALA A 29 -20.46 2.23 -4.45
C ALA A 29 -21.51 2.67 -3.44
N CYS A 30 -21.85 3.96 -3.51
CA CYS A 30 -22.95 4.55 -2.77
C CYS A 30 -23.84 5.30 -3.76
N GLU A 31 -25.14 5.08 -3.69
CA GLU A 31 -26.08 5.73 -4.57
C GLU A 31 -26.47 7.12 -4.08
N HIS A 32 -26.68 8.06 -5.01
CA HIS A 32 -27.28 9.35 -4.73
C HIS A 32 -28.82 9.22 -4.65
N GLY A 33 -29.37 8.97 -3.46
CA GLY A 33 -30.83 8.97 -3.26
C GLY A 33 -31.35 7.83 -2.40
N THR A 34 -32.36 7.11 -2.90
CA THR A 34 -33.20 6.13 -2.17
C THR A 34 -32.56 4.75 -1.97
N TYR A 35 -31.42 4.49 -2.60
CA TYR A 35 -30.79 3.19 -2.62
C TYR A 35 -29.49 3.22 -1.83
N GLY A 36 -29.21 2.14 -1.10
CA GLY A 36 -28.15 2.15 -0.11
C GLY A 36 -26.72 2.13 -0.65
N CYS A 37 -25.77 2.17 0.27
CA CYS A 37 -24.37 1.89 0.00
C CYS A 37 -24.06 0.41 0.19
N GLY A 38 -22.96 -0.04 -0.41
CA GLY A 38 -22.48 -1.40 -0.20
C GLY A 38 -21.17 -1.69 -0.91
N TRP A 39 -20.78 -2.96 -0.88
CA TRP A 39 -19.72 -3.49 -1.72
C TRP A 39 -20.06 -4.88 -2.24
N ILE A 40 -19.49 -5.16 -3.41
CA ILE A 40 -19.47 -6.50 -3.98
C ILE A 40 -18.00 -6.94 -3.96
N LEU A 41 -17.76 -8.08 -3.34
CA LEU A 41 -16.46 -8.71 -3.24
C LEU A 41 -16.27 -9.65 -4.43
N PHE A 42 -15.15 -9.53 -5.10
CA PHE A 42 -14.77 -10.32 -6.26
C PHE A 42 -13.51 -11.14 -5.97
N ASP A 43 -13.42 -12.30 -6.61
CA ASP A 43 -12.19 -13.10 -6.63
C ASP A 43 -11.24 -12.66 -7.74
N HIS A 44 -10.16 -13.42 -7.98
CA HIS A 44 -9.19 -13.09 -9.03
C HIS A 44 -9.65 -13.44 -10.45
N ASN A 45 -10.74 -14.19 -10.59
CA ASN A 45 -11.42 -14.46 -11.86
C ASN A 45 -12.48 -13.40 -12.17
N ILE A 46 -12.64 -12.40 -11.31
CA ILE A 46 -13.67 -11.36 -11.41
C ILE A 46 -15.08 -11.96 -11.21
N GLU A 47 -15.17 -13.08 -10.49
CA GLU A 47 -16.44 -13.65 -10.06
C GLU A 47 -16.89 -13.01 -8.75
N PRO A 48 -18.16 -12.57 -8.63
CA PRO A 48 -18.68 -12.04 -7.38
C PRO A 48 -18.83 -13.17 -6.36
N ILE A 49 -18.13 -13.06 -5.23
CA ILE A 49 -18.14 -14.08 -4.16
C ILE A 49 -18.99 -13.68 -2.95
N ALA A 50 -19.20 -12.38 -2.74
CA ALA A 50 -20.09 -11.89 -1.69
C ALA A 50 -20.65 -10.51 -2.04
N LYS A 51 -21.86 -10.23 -1.58
CA LYS A 51 -22.52 -8.93 -1.73
C LYS A 51 -22.99 -8.47 -0.36
N TYR A 52 -22.56 -7.27 0.02
CA TYR A 52 -22.98 -6.61 1.26
C TYR A 52 -23.58 -5.27 0.89
N VAL A 53 -24.89 -5.15 1.02
CA VAL A 53 -25.63 -3.93 0.73
C VAL A 53 -26.51 -3.63 1.92
N GLY A 54 -26.66 -2.36 2.27
CA GLY A 54 -27.64 -1.95 3.28
C GLY A 54 -29.04 -2.46 2.94
N ASP A 55 -29.86 -2.71 3.97
CA ASP A 55 -31.25 -3.14 3.81
C ASP A 55 -32.25 -1.97 3.83
N GLY A 56 -31.78 -0.79 4.23
CA GLY A 56 -32.56 0.45 4.26
C GLY A 56 -33.39 0.67 5.48
N ASN A 57 -33.23 -0.16 6.49
CA ASN A 57 -33.97 -0.04 7.72
C ASN A 57 -33.22 0.85 8.72
N TYR A 58 -33.83 1.98 9.11
CA TYR A 58 -33.27 2.91 10.09
C TYR A 58 -33.16 2.33 11.52
N HIS A 59 -33.75 1.16 11.79
CA HIS A 59 -33.86 0.57 13.13
C HIS A 59 -32.91 -0.62 13.42
N HIS A 60 -32.00 -0.98 12.51
CA HIS A 60 -31.07 -2.10 12.70
C HIS A 60 -29.60 -1.67 12.80
N ASN A 61 -28.87 -2.32 13.71
CA ASN A 61 -27.50 -1.98 14.14
C ASN A 61 -26.38 -2.55 13.25
N GLN A 62 -26.65 -3.05 12.04
CA GLN A 62 -25.60 -3.75 11.27
C GLN A 62 -25.29 -3.19 9.87
N PHE A 63 -26.19 -2.46 9.19
CA PHE A 63 -25.85 -1.80 7.92
C PHE A 63 -26.81 -0.62 7.64
N ARG A 64 -26.38 0.63 7.86
CA ARG A 64 -27.09 1.83 7.36
C ARG A 64 -26.64 2.08 5.91
N THR A 65 -27.43 2.52 4.93
CA THR A 65 -28.28 3.74 4.90
C THR A 65 -29.15 3.76 3.62
N TYR A 66 -30.45 4.07 3.67
CA TYR A 66 -31.26 4.37 2.45
C TYR A 66 -31.58 5.86 2.28
N THR A 67 -31.24 6.71 3.25
CA THR A 67 -31.73 8.11 3.22
C THR A 67 -30.78 9.16 3.79
N SER A 68 -29.63 8.80 4.36
CA SER A 68 -28.76 9.78 5.03
C SER A 68 -27.41 9.15 5.42
N TYR A 69 -26.28 9.77 5.02
CA TYR A 69 -24.91 9.67 5.59
C TYR A 69 -24.44 8.25 5.94
N SER A 70 -23.41 7.72 5.27
CA SER A 70 -22.76 6.43 5.61
C SER A 70 -21.44 6.61 6.40
N PRO A 71 -21.41 7.37 7.50
CA PRO A 71 -20.16 7.77 8.14
C PRO A 71 -19.53 6.61 8.92
N GLU A 72 -20.29 5.56 9.24
CA GLU A 72 -19.80 4.37 9.98
C GLU A 72 -18.75 3.56 9.21
N PHE A 73 -18.66 3.72 7.88
CA PHE A 73 -17.60 3.11 7.06
C PHE A 73 -16.33 3.96 6.99
N PHE A 74 -16.44 5.25 7.30
CA PHE A 74 -15.38 6.23 7.17
C PHE A 74 -15.26 7.05 8.44
N ASN A 75 -14.41 6.56 9.36
CA ASN A 75 -13.86 7.27 10.53
C ASN A 75 -14.66 8.51 10.98
N THR A 76 -15.84 8.29 11.57
CA THR A 76 -16.59 9.35 12.27
C THR A 76 -16.20 9.35 13.73
N TYR A 77 -15.73 10.48 14.24
CA TYR A 77 -15.48 10.63 15.66
C TYR A 77 -15.82 12.05 16.15
N ALA A 78 -16.58 12.13 17.26
CA ALA A 78 -17.00 13.39 17.92
C ALA A 78 -17.65 14.44 17.00
N GLY A 79 -18.51 14.00 16.07
CA GLY A 79 -19.19 14.90 15.13
C GLY A 79 -18.29 15.48 14.03
N SER A 80 -17.04 15.03 13.94
CA SER A 80 -16.13 15.31 12.82
C SER A 80 -15.97 14.05 11.96
N GLU A 81 -16.24 14.21 10.67
CA GLU A 81 -16.14 13.15 9.66
C GLU A 81 -14.80 13.27 8.94
N TYR A 82 -13.90 12.30 9.10
CA TYR A 82 -12.55 12.37 8.53
C TYR A 82 -12.44 11.80 7.10
N MET A 83 -13.49 11.14 6.62
CA MET A 83 -13.97 11.40 5.26
C MET A 83 -15.36 11.97 5.42
N GLU A 84 -15.51 13.25 5.12
CA GLU A 84 -16.81 13.91 5.14
C GLU A 84 -17.75 13.13 4.20
N THR A 85 -18.69 12.40 4.77
CA THR A 85 -19.91 11.94 4.11
C THR A 85 -21.06 12.86 4.51
N THR A 86 -20.78 14.16 4.70
CA THR A 86 -21.79 15.15 5.09
C THR A 86 -22.86 15.35 4.00
N GLY A 87 -22.69 14.64 2.88
CA GLY A 87 -23.69 14.29 1.88
C GLY A 87 -23.40 12.90 1.31
N HIS A 88 -24.21 12.45 0.35
CA HIS A 88 -24.00 11.17 -0.33
C HIS A 88 -22.55 11.06 -0.85
N VAL A 89 -21.89 9.91 -0.66
CA VAL A 89 -20.50 9.66 -1.15
C VAL A 89 -20.39 9.86 -2.68
N SER A 90 -21.53 9.84 -3.38
CA SER A 90 -21.66 10.16 -4.79
C SER A 90 -21.68 11.66 -5.13
N SER A 91 -22.15 12.56 -4.26
CA SER A 91 -22.24 14.01 -4.54
C SER A 91 -21.30 14.90 -3.73
N ASN A 92 -20.60 14.36 -2.74
CA ASN A 92 -19.59 15.11 -2.00
C ASN A 92 -18.32 15.34 -2.86
N SER A 93 -17.62 16.47 -2.66
CA SER A 93 -16.25 16.67 -3.15
C SER A 93 -15.28 15.64 -2.57
N ASN A 94 -15.67 14.93 -1.49
CA ASN A 94 -15.00 13.79 -0.88
C ASN A 94 -15.58 12.45 -1.34
N ARG A 95 -15.66 12.23 -2.65
CA ARG A 95 -16.00 10.91 -3.21
C ARG A 95 -15.00 9.87 -2.65
N GLY A 96 -15.47 8.65 -2.37
CA GLY A 96 -14.56 7.52 -2.09
C GLY A 96 -13.81 7.10 -3.35
N GLY A 97 -14.43 7.28 -4.53
CA GLY A 97 -13.74 7.45 -5.81
C GLY A 97 -12.91 8.74 -5.78
N ASN A 98 -11.81 8.81 -6.50
CA ASN A 98 -10.80 9.87 -6.42
C ASN A 98 -9.94 9.78 -5.16
N THR A 99 -9.65 8.58 -4.67
CA THR A 99 -8.79 8.43 -3.50
C THR A 99 -7.71 7.40 -3.74
N CYS A 100 -6.52 7.70 -3.25
CA CYS A 100 -5.48 6.70 -3.04
C CYS A 100 -5.70 5.97 -1.69
N ASN A 101 -6.95 5.76 -1.27
CA ASN A 101 -7.32 5.01 -0.05
C ASN A 101 -7.04 3.50 -0.17
N VAL A 102 -6.28 3.12 -1.18
CA VAL A 102 -6.14 1.79 -1.70
C VAL A 102 -4.66 1.52 -1.71
N GLY A 103 -4.27 0.40 -1.12
CA GLY A 103 -2.87 0.05 -1.00
C GLY A 103 -2.68 -1.27 -0.29
N TYR A 104 -1.42 -1.65 -0.29
CA TYR A 104 -0.88 -2.92 0.13
C TYR A 104 -1.33 -3.41 1.52
N LEU A 105 -1.78 -2.50 2.39
CA LEU A 105 -2.19 -2.79 3.77
C LEU A 105 -3.66 -3.23 3.93
N GLY A 106 -4.39 -3.48 2.85
CA GLY A 106 -5.79 -3.91 2.91
C GLY A 106 -6.63 -2.90 3.70
N HIS A 107 -6.71 -1.68 3.15
CA HIS A 107 -7.07 -0.48 3.90
C HIS A 107 -8.45 -0.50 4.56
N GLN A 108 -9.38 -1.30 4.02
CA GLN A 108 -10.73 -1.46 4.50
C GLN A 108 -11.09 -2.95 4.47
N PHE A 109 -10.46 -3.74 5.33
CA PHE A 109 -10.99 -5.07 5.56
C PHE A 109 -12.17 -4.95 6.53
N TYR A 110 -13.37 -5.30 6.06
CA TYR A 110 -14.30 -5.96 6.95
C TYR A 110 -13.66 -7.32 7.23
N PRO A 111 -13.19 -7.64 8.45
CA PRO A 111 -12.94 -9.03 8.75
C PRO A 111 -14.32 -9.69 8.74
N SER A 112 -14.64 -10.33 7.62
CA SER A 112 -15.65 -11.38 7.66
C SER A 112 -15.21 -12.36 8.75
N VAL A 113 -16.15 -13.02 9.39
CA VAL A 113 -15.83 -14.02 10.40
C VAL A 113 -14.97 -15.10 9.71
N THR A 114 -13.66 -15.10 9.97
CA THR A 114 -12.72 -16.11 9.49
C THR A 114 -12.30 -16.99 10.66
N GLU A 115 -11.62 -18.10 10.37
CA GLU A 115 -11.03 -18.95 11.42
C GLU A 115 -10.04 -18.21 12.34
N TYR A 116 -9.53 -17.05 11.90
CA TYR A 116 -8.57 -16.22 12.62
C TYR A 116 -9.20 -15.07 13.43
N THR A 117 -10.50 -14.80 13.27
CA THR A 117 -11.19 -13.69 13.98
C THR A 117 -12.68 -13.97 14.21
N LYS A 118 -13.10 -13.98 15.49
CA LYS A 118 -14.50 -14.22 15.92
C LYS A 118 -15.37 -12.96 16.03
N THR A 119 -14.81 -11.77 15.77
CA THR A 119 -15.51 -10.49 15.89
C THR A 119 -15.18 -9.63 14.69
N ALA A 120 -16.19 -9.24 13.90
CA ALA A 120 -16.04 -8.22 12.87
C ALA A 120 -15.46 -6.93 13.49
N GLY A 121 -14.47 -6.33 12.84
CA GLY A 121 -13.67 -5.22 13.36
C GLY A 121 -14.09 -3.90 12.73
N TYR A 122 -14.49 -2.94 13.57
CA TYR A 122 -14.82 -1.56 13.20
C TYR A 122 -13.58 -0.65 13.25
N VAL A 123 -13.58 0.40 12.42
CA VAL A 123 -12.68 1.55 12.52
C VAL A 123 -13.10 2.41 13.74
N ARG A 124 -12.18 2.76 14.65
CA ARG A 124 -12.47 3.62 15.82
C ARG A 124 -11.36 4.65 16.04
N GLY A 125 -11.71 5.90 16.37
CA GLY A 125 -10.81 6.98 16.80
C GLY A 125 -11.10 7.48 18.24
N TRP A 126 -10.11 8.16 18.87
CA TRP A 126 -10.14 8.79 20.21
C TRP A 126 -9.94 10.32 20.07
N PRO A 127 -10.52 11.19 20.93
CA PRO A 127 -10.65 12.66 20.73
C PRO A 127 -9.37 13.51 20.72
N ALA A 128 -8.18 12.95 20.91
CA ALA A 128 -6.93 13.71 21.06
C ALA A 128 -5.79 13.18 20.16
N ALA A 129 -6.09 12.22 19.28
CA ALA A 129 -5.13 11.56 18.42
C ALA A 129 -5.64 11.59 16.98
N HIS A 130 -5.18 12.55 16.19
CA HIS A 130 -5.52 12.71 14.78
C HIS A 130 -4.93 11.56 13.92
N ASP A 131 -5.56 10.38 14.00
CA ASP A 131 -5.62 9.28 13.01
C ASP A 131 -4.35 8.50 12.59
N TYR A 132 -3.60 7.98 13.56
CA TYR A 132 -2.42 7.12 13.33
C TYR A 132 -2.65 5.84 12.51
N SER A 133 -3.86 5.29 12.46
CA SER A 133 -4.17 4.11 11.63
C SER A 133 -4.00 4.42 10.13
N SER A 134 -4.47 5.59 9.71
CA SER A 134 -4.33 6.05 8.33
C SER A 134 -2.85 6.32 7.98
N TYR A 135 -2.04 6.80 8.94
CA TYR A 135 -0.60 6.96 8.72
C TYR A 135 0.13 5.65 8.44
N GLY A 136 -0.44 4.49 8.77
CA GLY A 136 0.09 3.21 8.32
C GLY A 136 0.31 3.17 6.81
N PHE A 137 -0.58 3.79 6.03
CA PHE A 137 -0.48 3.86 4.56
C PHE A 137 0.55 4.87 4.05
N ARG A 138 0.89 5.84 4.88
CA ARG A 138 2.00 6.76 4.65
C ARG A 138 3.34 6.11 4.96
N ASP A 139 3.36 5.31 6.03
CA ASP A 139 4.58 4.80 6.67
C ASP A 139 4.97 3.40 6.18
N CYS A 140 4.11 2.69 5.44
CA CYS A 140 4.38 1.35 4.92
C CYS A 140 5.39 1.34 3.77
N ASN A 141 6.37 0.48 3.89
CA ASN A 141 7.50 0.30 2.99
C ASN A 141 7.27 -0.84 2.01
N GLY A 142 7.90 -0.75 0.84
CA GLY A 142 7.85 -1.76 -0.22
C GLY A 142 8.39 -3.12 0.24
N ILE A 143 7.73 -4.21 -0.16
CA ILE A 143 8.29 -5.57 -0.06
C ILE A 143 8.13 -6.22 -1.44
N VAL A 144 9.26 -6.43 -2.11
CA VAL A 144 9.34 -6.99 -3.47
C VAL A 144 10.13 -8.31 -3.45
N GLY A 145 9.96 -9.14 -4.50
CA GLY A 145 10.61 -10.44 -4.57
C GLY A 145 10.23 -11.39 -3.43
N ASP A 146 9.09 -11.15 -2.76
CA ASP A 146 8.53 -12.01 -1.73
C ASP A 146 7.20 -12.58 -2.22
N ILE A 147 7.05 -13.89 -2.11
CA ILE A 147 5.82 -14.61 -2.44
C ILE A 147 4.80 -14.53 -1.29
N ASN A 148 5.23 -14.11 -0.11
CA ASN A 148 4.39 -13.98 1.08
C ASN A 148 4.12 -12.52 1.39
N GLN A 149 2.84 -12.18 1.36
CA GLN A 149 2.40 -10.80 1.44
C GLN A 149 1.46 -10.63 2.64
N ASP A 150 1.70 -11.38 3.72
CA ASP A 150 0.93 -11.40 4.98
C ASP A 150 1.56 -10.53 6.09
N TRP A 151 2.72 -9.94 5.81
CA TRP A 151 3.46 -9.07 6.72
C TRP A 151 3.71 -7.70 6.10
N ALA A 152 4.02 -6.72 6.95
CA ALA A 152 4.30 -5.35 6.57
C ALA A 152 5.48 -4.81 7.38
N TRP A 153 6.12 -3.79 6.82
CA TRP A 153 7.18 -3.03 7.45
C TRP A 153 6.84 -1.56 7.35
N PHE A 154 6.86 -0.87 8.48
CA PHE A 154 6.60 0.55 8.63
C PHE A 154 7.85 1.31 9.04
N SER A 155 8.08 2.47 8.44
CA SER A 155 9.17 3.38 8.77
C SER A 155 8.58 4.73 9.15
N ASN A 156 9.01 5.25 10.29
CA ASN A 156 8.44 6.46 10.86
C ASN A 156 9.53 7.34 11.48
N ARG A 157 9.22 8.64 11.49
CA ARG A 157 9.97 9.73 12.10
C ARG A 157 9.74 9.87 13.62
N GLU A 158 10.74 9.61 14.47
CA GLU A 158 10.68 9.92 15.91
C GLU A 158 11.12 11.35 16.28
N GLY A 159 10.19 12.30 16.38
CA GLY A 159 10.39 13.58 17.08
C GLY A 159 11.72 14.32 16.77
N ALA A 160 12.19 15.11 17.73
CA ALA A 160 13.36 16.01 17.59
C ALA A 160 14.73 15.30 17.58
N GLY A 161 14.77 13.96 17.65
CA GLY A 161 16.00 13.16 17.87
C GLY A 161 16.65 12.56 16.61
N GLY A 162 16.06 12.70 15.43
CA GLY A 162 16.71 12.36 14.16
C GLY A 162 16.83 10.86 13.79
N THR A 163 16.31 9.92 14.58
CA THR A 163 16.41 8.49 14.24
C THR A 163 15.23 8.00 13.39
N THR A 164 15.54 7.25 12.32
CA THR A 164 14.52 6.47 11.59
C THR A 164 14.17 5.23 12.41
N ARG A 165 12.90 5.12 12.77
CA ARG A 165 12.36 3.98 13.50
C ARG A 165 11.62 3.05 12.56
N MET A 166 11.77 1.75 12.79
CA MET A 166 11.15 0.72 11.98
C MET A 166 10.35 -0.25 12.82
N HIS A 167 9.20 -0.64 12.30
CA HIS A 167 8.36 -1.68 12.86
C HIS A 167 8.03 -2.69 11.77
N PHE A 168 7.97 -3.97 12.16
CA PHE A 168 7.67 -5.10 11.30
C PHE A 168 6.52 -5.82 11.95
N GLY A 169 5.46 -6.13 11.23
CA GLY A 169 4.30 -6.76 11.84
C GLY A 169 3.40 -7.37 10.81
N GLN A 170 2.30 -8.00 11.27
CA GLN A 170 1.26 -8.40 10.33
C GLN A 170 0.73 -7.18 9.59
N ARG A 171 0.37 -7.40 8.33
CA ARG A 171 -0.13 -6.38 7.42
C ARG A 171 -1.50 -5.86 7.84
N SER A 172 -1.52 -4.94 8.80
CA SER A 172 -2.75 -4.40 9.39
C SER A 172 -2.53 -3.00 9.96
N THR A 173 -3.30 -2.03 9.48
CA THR A 173 -3.30 -0.67 10.03
C THR A 173 -3.85 -0.57 11.44
N THR A 174 -4.75 -1.47 11.83
CA THR A 174 -5.22 -1.58 13.22
C THR A 174 -4.08 -2.01 14.13
N LYS A 175 -3.27 -3.00 13.71
CA LYS A 175 -2.09 -3.39 14.49
C LYS A 175 -1.05 -2.28 14.53
N TYR A 176 -0.80 -1.61 13.40
CA TYR A 176 0.06 -0.43 13.35
C TYR A 176 -0.38 0.64 14.37
N HIS A 177 -1.66 0.99 14.38
CA HIS A 177 -2.24 1.95 15.31
C HIS A 177 -2.08 1.53 16.77
N ASN A 178 -2.42 0.28 17.10
CA ASN A 178 -2.32 -0.25 18.47
C ASN A 178 -0.87 -0.20 19.00
N LEU A 179 0.11 -0.43 18.13
CA LEU A 179 1.52 -0.37 18.51
C LEU A 179 2.01 1.06 18.73
N TRP A 180 1.44 2.02 17.99
CA TRP A 180 1.77 3.41 18.13
C TRP A 180 1.19 4.02 19.43
N GLN A 181 -0.02 3.59 19.84
CA GLN A 181 -0.65 4.04 21.09
C GLN A 181 -0.06 3.40 22.36
N ARG A 182 0.53 2.21 22.26
CA ARG A 182 1.18 1.53 23.38
C ARG A 182 2.63 1.98 23.48
N GLU A 183 2.87 3.04 24.24
CA GLU A 183 4.17 3.67 24.53
C GLU A 183 5.38 2.74 24.25
N GLY A 184 6.15 3.06 23.21
CA GLY A 184 7.54 2.61 23.03
C GLY A 184 7.82 1.14 22.71
N SER A 185 6.84 0.25 22.54
CA SER A 185 7.14 -1.19 22.75
C SER A 185 7.72 -2.01 21.58
N ASN A 186 7.77 -1.55 20.32
CA ASN A 186 8.26 -2.42 19.20
C ASN A 186 8.89 -1.70 17.99
N PHE A 187 9.22 -0.42 18.10
CA PHE A 187 9.98 0.26 17.04
C PHE A 187 11.49 0.14 17.32
N ILE A 188 12.25 -0.14 16.28
CA ILE A 188 13.70 -0.32 16.33
C ILE A 188 14.35 0.82 15.56
N ASN A 189 15.33 1.49 16.18
CA ASN A 189 16.18 2.44 15.47
C ASN A 189 17.07 1.68 14.49
N ILE A 190 17.18 2.15 13.26
CA ILE A 190 18.22 1.64 12.35
C ILE A 190 19.48 2.50 12.44
N PRO A 191 20.68 1.89 12.36
CA PRO A 191 21.92 2.64 12.31
C PRO A 191 21.92 3.54 11.06
N LEU A 192 22.12 4.84 11.27
CA LEU A 192 22.36 5.79 10.19
C LEU A 192 23.75 5.54 9.63
N VAL A 193 23.84 5.35 8.31
CA VAL A 193 25.13 5.28 7.61
C VAL A 193 25.38 6.67 7.06
N SER A 194 26.44 7.33 7.54
CA SER A 194 26.75 8.69 7.07
C SER A 194 27.02 8.65 5.58
N SER A 195 26.38 9.58 4.86
CA SER A 195 26.36 9.67 3.40
C SER A 195 27.71 9.98 2.73
N SER A 196 28.83 10.05 3.46
CA SER A 196 30.06 10.70 2.96
C SER A 196 31.38 10.19 3.55
N GLY A 197 31.48 8.91 3.93
CA GLY A 197 32.71 8.41 4.54
C GLY A 197 33.10 9.22 5.80
N PRO A 198 34.38 9.20 6.24
CA PRO A 198 34.76 9.67 7.58
C PRO A 198 34.67 11.18 7.88
N ASN A 199 34.35 12.04 6.90
CA ASN A 199 34.71 13.47 6.97
C ASN A 199 33.57 14.48 6.72
N ASN A 200 32.30 14.13 6.86
CA ASN A 200 31.25 15.15 6.98
C ASN A 200 30.51 15.04 8.32
N ASN A 201 30.58 16.11 9.10
CA ASN A 201 30.02 16.22 10.46
C ASN A 201 28.56 16.70 10.44
N GLU A 202 27.88 16.70 9.29
CA GLU A 202 26.51 17.20 9.18
C GLU A 202 25.49 16.12 9.52
N THR A 203 24.95 16.23 10.72
CA THR A 203 23.88 15.43 11.33
C THR A 203 22.49 15.71 10.75
N THR A 204 22.39 16.08 9.46
CA THR A 204 21.15 16.55 8.83
C THR A 204 20.43 15.50 7.99
N ASP A 205 20.83 14.23 8.09
CA ASP A 205 20.06 13.09 7.58
C ASP A 205 18.65 13.15 8.19
N ASN A 206 17.70 13.67 7.40
CA ASN A 206 16.34 13.90 7.88
C ASN A 206 15.56 12.58 7.84
N MET A 207 14.30 12.61 8.25
CA MET A 207 13.55 11.43 8.65
C MET A 207 12.46 11.11 7.62
N PHE A 208 12.10 9.84 7.43
CA PHE A 208 11.22 9.42 6.33
C PHE A 208 9.93 8.74 6.77
N TYR A 209 8.93 8.84 5.90
CA TYR A 209 7.69 8.08 5.97
C TYR A 209 7.60 7.16 4.75
N GLY A 210 7.70 5.85 4.95
CA GLY A 210 7.49 4.86 3.87
C GLY A 210 8.57 4.82 2.79
N SER A 211 9.69 5.56 2.93
CA SER A 211 10.74 5.68 1.91
C SER A 211 11.79 4.56 1.95
N SER A 212 11.38 3.32 2.17
CA SER A 212 12.26 2.16 2.10
C SER A 212 11.60 0.97 1.41
N THR A 213 12.42 0.04 0.93
CA THR A 213 11.95 -1.21 0.30
C THR A 213 12.91 -2.34 0.60
N ILE A 214 12.37 -3.53 0.87
CA ILE A 214 13.13 -4.77 0.91
C ILE A 214 12.84 -5.61 -0.34
N ASN A 215 13.90 -6.09 -0.97
CA ASN A 215 13.85 -7.17 -1.95
C ASN A 215 14.29 -8.46 -1.25
N VAL A 216 13.32 -9.33 -0.96
CA VAL A 216 13.54 -10.55 -0.17
C VAL A 216 14.38 -11.56 -0.95
N ARG A 217 14.09 -11.75 -2.24
CA ARG A 217 14.85 -12.63 -3.13
C ARG A 217 16.31 -12.18 -3.27
N ALA A 218 16.55 -10.89 -3.51
CA ALA A 218 17.90 -10.35 -3.66
C ALA A 218 18.63 -10.14 -2.33
N LYS A 219 17.93 -10.26 -1.19
CA LYS A 219 18.44 -9.96 0.16
C LYS A 219 19.01 -8.54 0.24
N LYS A 220 18.31 -7.57 -0.33
CA LYS A 220 18.70 -6.15 -0.31
C LYS A 220 17.62 -5.32 0.36
N VAL A 221 18.04 -4.33 1.13
CA VAL A 221 17.16 -3.29 1.69
C VAL A 221 17.66 -1.95 1.21
N VAL A 222 16.77 -1.13 0.64
CA VAL A 222 17.05 0.28 0.40
C VAL A 222 16.35 1.12 1.45
N VAL A 223 17.09 2.03 2.09
CA VAL A 223 16.56 3.10 2.93
C VAL A 223 16.93 4.42 2.26
N MET A 224 15.94 5.22 1.89
CA MET A 224 16.21 6.52 1.28
C MET A 224 16.55 7.53 2.37
N GLN A 225 17.72 8.18 2.27
CA GLN A 225 18.03 9.41 3.00
C GLN A 225 17.59 10.63 2.19
N HIS A 226 17.19 11.70 2.89
CA HIS A 226 16.87 12.99 2.29
C HIS A 226 17.51 14.11 3.10
N GLU A 227 17.93 15.13 2.37
CA GLU A 227 18.48 16.35 2.92
C GLU A 227 17.99 17.52 2.07
N SER A 228 17.16 18.41 2.63
CA SER A 228 16.65 19.58 1.92
C SER A 228 16.05 19.31 0.53
N GLY A 229 15.47 18.11 0.32
CA GLY A 229 14.87 17.67 -0.94
C GLY A 229 15.77 16.91 -1.90
N TYR A 230 17.06 16.76 -1.58
CA TYR A 230 17.94 15.79 -2.22
C TYR A 230 17.69 14.40 -1.64
N LYS A 231 17.84 13.37 -2.47
CA LYS A 231 17.64 11.98 -2.08
C LYS A 231 18.92 11.17 -2.25
N GLN A 232 19.16 10.22 -1.36
CA GLN A 232 20.30 9.32 -1.42
C GLN A 232 19.91 7.92 -0.92
N PRO A 233 19.98 6.89 -1.76
CA PRO A 233 19.74 5.52 -1.32
C PRO A 233 20.90 5.01 -0.46
N ILE A 234 20.58 4.42 0.69
CA ILE A 234 21.48 3.55 1.44
C ILE A 234 21.03 2.11 1.21
N VAL A 235 21.87 1.32 0.54
CA VAL A 235 21.56 -0.07 0.20
C VAL A 235 22.29 -1.00 1.14
N PHE A 236 21.54 -1.71 1.99
CA PHE A 236 22.05 -2.80 2.82
C PHE A 236 22.02 -4.09 2.00
N ASN A 237 23.21 -4.58 1.65
CA ASN A 237 23.39 -5.84 0.93
C ASN A 237 23.50 -7.01 1.91
N ASP A 238 23.26 -8.22 1.40
CA ASP A 238 23.34 -9.48 2.14
C ASP A 238 22.45 -9.51 3.39
N PHE A 239 21.29 -8.87 3.31
CA PHE A 239 20.31 -8.76 4.40
C PHE A 239 19.61 -10.12 4.63
N GLY A 240 20.28 -11.00 5.37
CA GLY A 240 19.94 -12.43 5.49
C GLY A 240 18.90 -12.80 6.55
N VAL A 241 18.19 -11.84 7.15
CA VAL A 241 17.20 -12.12 8.20
C VAL A 241 15.82 -12.34 7.60
N ASP A 242 15.15 -13.42 8.04
CA ASP A 242 13.77 -13.69 7.71
C ASP A 242 12.83 -12.75 8.48
N MET A 243 12.56 -11.60 7.85
CA MET A 243 11.74 -10.54 8.42
C MET A 243 10.28 -10.94 8.58
N ARG A 244 9.78 -11.85 7.72
CA ARG A 244 8.43 -12.40 7.84
C ARG A 244 8.31 -13.26 9.08
N ALA A 245 9.24 -14.18 9.31
CA ALA A 245 9.24 -15.02 10.51
C ALA A 245 9.31 -14.18 11.79
N LEU A 246 10.15 -13.14 11.82
CA LEU A 246 10.22 -12.21 12.95
C LEU A 246 8.91 -11.46 13.17
N SER A 247 8.34 -10.91 12.10
CA SER A 247 7.06 -10.20 12.10
C SER A 247 5.90 -11.05 12.63
N LEU A 248 5.81 -12.32 12.20
CA LEU A 248 4.74 -13.24 12.62
C LEU A 248 4.95 -13.76 14.04
N SER A 249 6.20 -13.91 14.50
CA SER A 249 6.50 -14.37 15.86
C SER A 249 6.26 -13.32 16.94
N GLY A 250 6.30 -12.02 16.58
CA GLY A 250 6.29 -10.92 17.55
C GLY A 250 7.52 -10.85 18.44
N SER A 251 8.56 -11.64 18.17
CA SER A 251 9.80 -11.73 18.95
C SER A 251 10.93 -10.97 18.25
N TYR A 252 10.87 -9.63 18.29
CA TYR A 252 11.95 -8.78 17.74
C TYR A 252 13.25 -8.89 18.53
N TYR A 253 13.17 -9.31 19.78
CA TYR A 253 14.28 -9.44 20.74
C TYR A 253 14.56 -10.92 21.00
N SER A 254 15.80 -11.37 20.84
CA SER A 254 16.16 -12.80 20.96
C SER A 254 16.33 -13.26 22.40
N GLY A 255 15.83 -14.47 22.73
CA GLY A 255 16.40 -15.33 23.77
C GLY A 255 16.08 -15.00 25.23
N THR A 256 15.10 -14.14 25.54
CA THR A 256 14.83 -13.74 26.93
C THR A 256 13.36 -13.95 27.34
N PRO A 257 13.09 -14.65 28.47
CA PRO A 257 11.73 -15.04 28.89
C PRO A 257 10.77 -13.94 29.36
N GLU A 258 11.15 -12.65 29.40
CA GLU A 258 10.35 -11.63 30.09
C GLU A 258 10.05 -10.38 29.25
N ALA A 259 8.76 -10.05 29.17
CA ALA A 259 8.25 -8.83 28.54
C ALA A 259 8.52 -7.55 29.37
N THR A 260 9.03 -7.69 30.60
CA THR A 260 9.26 -6.61 31.59
C THR A 260 10.72 -6.18 31.74
N ALA A 261 11.67 -6.84 31.10
CA ALA A 261 13.07 -6.39 31.10
C ALA A 261 13.21 -5.07 30.31
N ALA A 262 14.04 -4.15 30.80
CA ALA A 262 14.42 -2.95 30.05
C ALA A 262 15.22 -3.37 28.82
N LYS A 263 14.60 -3.34 27.63
CA LYS A 263 15.20 -3.77 26.36
C LYS A 263 15.97 -2.62 25.72
N THR A 264 17.16 -2.89 25.20
CA THR A 264 17.91 -1.90 24.42
C THR A 264 17.81 -2.18 22.92
N PRO A 265 17.93 -1.17 22.03
CA PRO A 265 17.90 -1.38 20.58
C PRO A 265 18.91 -2.42 20.08
N SER A 266 20.08 -2.53 20.72
CA SER A 266 21.12 -3.51 20.40
C SER A 266 20.70 -4.96 20.63
N ASP A 267 19.68 -5.23 21.43
CA ASP A 267 19.20 -6.59 21.71
C ASP A 267 18.25 -7.13 20.62
N SER A 268 17.89 -6.28 19.64
CA SER A 268 16.98 -6.65 18.54
C SER A 268 17.70 -7.41 17.44
N LYS A 269 17.15 -8.56 17.02
CA LYS A 269 17.66 -9.32 15.85
C LYS A 269 17.70 -8.48 14.59
N ILE A 270 16.75 -7.56 14.45
CA ILE A 270 16.63 -6.67 13.30
C ILE A 270 17.70 -5.58 13.36
N TYR A 271 17.94 -5.00 14.54
CA TYR A 271 19.05 -4.05 14.71
C TYR A 271 20.38 -4.71 14.33
N GLN A 272 20.65 -5.91 14.83
CA GLN A 272 21.85 -6.67 14.51
C GLN A 272 21.95 -7.00 13.01
N ALA A 273 20.81 -7.29 12.36
CA ALA A 273 20.75 -7.47 10.91
C ALA A 273 21.26 -6.22 10.16
N PHE A 274 20.73 -5.04 10.50
CA PHE A 274 21.17 -3.79 9.89
C PHE A 274 22.62 -3.43 10.22
N ALA A 275 23.05 -3.64 11.47
CA ALA A 275 24.41 -3.35 11.91
C ALA A 275 25.45 -4.27 11.26
N SER A 276 25.07 -5.51 10.93
CA SER A 276 25.95 -6.49 10.26
C SER A 276 25.88 -6.46 8.74
N ALA A 277 24.82 -5.87 8.16
CA ALA A 277 24.64 -5.81 6.72
C ALA A 277 25.64 -4.84 6.07
N ASN A 278 26.07 -5.16 4.84
CA ASN A 278 26.99 -4.34 4.10
C ASN A 278 26.25 -3.12 3.51
N ALA A 279 26.19 -2.04 4.29
CA ALA A 279 25.56 -0.79 3.91
C ALA A 279 26.44 -0.03 2.90
N THR A 280 25.90 0.21 1.71
CA THR A 280 26.55 0.94 0.62
C THR A 280 25.75 2.20 0.33
N PRO A 281 26.31 3.40 0.56
CA PRO A 281 25.69 4.64 0.10
C PRO A 281 25.79 4.71 -1.43
N TYR A 282 24.66 4.93 -2.09
CA TYR A 282 24.62 5.29 -3.50
C TYR A 282 24.88 6.79 -3.67
N ASP A 283 25.12 7.23 -4.90
CA ASP A 283 25.31 8.63 -5.22
C ASP A 283 24.11 9.46 -4.75
N ARG A 284 24.37 10.65 -4.22
CA ARG A 284 23.29 11.59 -3.91
C ARG A 284 22.72 12.18 -5.20
N ALA A 285 21.40 12.33 -5.27
CA ALA A 285 20.76 13.07 -6.35
C ALA A 285 21.33 14.49 -6.43
N ASN A 286 21.70 14.94 -7.62
CA ASN A 286 22.24 16.30 -7.83
C ASN A 286 21.15 17.35 -8.07
N THR A 287 19.89 16.92 -8.18
CA THR A 287 18.71 17.76 -8.36
C THR A 287 17.71 17.47 -7.25
N ARG A 288 16.99 18.51 -6.81
CA ARG A 288 15.81 18.32 -5.95
C ARG A 288 14.63 17.91 -6.81
N ALA A 289 13.77 17.05 -6.27
CA ALA A 289 12.51 16.73 -6.93
C ALA A 289 11.52 17.92 -6.95
N TYR A 290 11.73 18.95 -6.14
CA TYR A 290 10.79 20.07 -5.96
C TYR A 290 11.49 21.42 -5.74
N SER A 291 10.78 22.53 -6.00
CA SER A 291 11.31 23.89 -5.90
C SER A 291 10.96 24.50 -4.53
N SER A 292 11.71 24.14 -3.48
CA SER A 292 11.79 24.85 -2.18
C SER A 292 10.49 25.54 -1.67
N TYR A 293 9.32 24.92 -1.77
CA TYR A 293 8.07 25.53 -1.29
C TYR A 293 7.79 25.09 0.15
N SER A 294 7.46 26.06 1.00
CA SER A 294 6.95 25.83 2.37
C SER A 294 5.53 25.25 2.27
N GLY A 295 5.43 23.94 2.09
CA GLY A 295 4.16 23.23 1.88
C GLY A 295 4.30 21.84 1.27
N GLU A 296 5.51 21.45 0.84
CA GLU A 296 5.75 20.20 0.11
C GLU A 296 6.19 19.03 1.00
N SER A 297 5.67 18.90 2.24
CA SER A 297 6.07 17.84 3.20
C SER A 297 6.08 16.44 2.58
N GLU A 298 5.09 16.11 1.74
CA GLU A 298 5.05 14.89 0.93
C GLU A 298 6.33 14.73 0.11
N ALA A 299 6.75 15.73 -0.65
CA ALA A 299 7.95 15.66 -1.49
C ALA A 299 9.25 15.66 -0.67
N GLN A 300 9.26 16.32 0.49
CA GLN A 300 10.44 16.43 1.35
C GLN A 300 10.76 15.13 2.10
N TYR A 301 9.72 14.44 2.60
CA TYR A 301 9.88 13.37 3.58
C TYR A 301 9.31 12.02 3.13
N ARG A 302 8.67 11.95 1.94
CA ARG A 302 8.06 10.73 1.43
C ARG A 302 8.40 10.50 -0.03
N CYS A 303 8.83 9.28 -0.32
CA CYS A 303 8.88 8.74 -1.66
C CYS A 303 8.53 7.25 -1.60
N GLN A 304 8.07 6.70 -2.72
CA GLN A 304 7.89 5.26 -2.86
C GLN A 304 9.13 4.72 -3.55
N THR A 305 9.80 3.78 -2.91
CA THR A 305 11.05 3.22 -3.43
C THR A 305 10.83 1.83 -4.01
N CYS A 306 11.71 1.41 -4.90
CA CYS A 306 11.83 0.03 -5.36
C CYS A 306 13.31 -0.30 -5.54
N ILE A 307 13.70 -1.53 -5.21
CA ILE A 307 15.02 -2.07 -5.53
C ILE A 307 14.88 -3.37 -6.31
N SER A 308 15.43 -3.41 -7.52
CA SER A 308 15.43 -4.60 -8.39
C SER A 308 16.48 -5.62 -7.94
N ASP A 309 16.40 -6.83 -8.49
CA ASP A 309 17.31 -7.94 -8.15
C ASP A 309 18.78 -7.58 -8.44
N ASP A 310 19.01 -6.91 -9.58
CA ASP A 310 20.33 -6.42 -9.97
C ASP A 310 20.82 -5.22 -9.16
N GLY A 311 19.97 -4.62 -8.31
CA GLY A 311 20.32 -3.52 -7.41
C GLY A 311 20.04 -2.12 -7.95
N GLN A 312 19.34 -1.97 -9.08
CA GLN A 312 18.85 -0.65 -9.47
C GLN A 312 17.81 -0.15 -8.46
N VAL A 313 17.84 1.15 -8.18
CA VAL A 313 16.91 1.80 -7.24
C VAL A 313 16.06 2.82 -7.97
N TYR A 314 14.76 2.80 -7.70
CA TYR A 314 13.79 3.79 -8.19
C TYR A 314 13.19 4.54 -7.01
N ALA A 315 12.95 5.84 -7.18
CA ALA A 315 12.21 6.66 -6.24
C ALA A 315 11.11 7.44 -6.95
N PHE A 316 9.86 7.12 -6.64
CA PHE A 316 8.67 7.85 -7.09
C PHE A 316 8.26 8.85 -6.02
N THR A 317 8.17 10.13 -6.37
CA THR A 317 7.84 11.22 -5.45
C THR A 317 6.70 12.04 -6.00
N GLN A 318 5.63 12.22 -5.22
CA GLN A 318 4.63 13.22 -5.53
C GLN A 318 5.15 14.62 -5.14
N THR A 319 4.96 15.60 -6.02
CA THR A 319 5.30 16.99 -5.79
C THR A 319 4.00 17.82 -5.74
N PRO A 320 3.47 18.14 -4.54
CA PRO A 320 2.22 18.89 -4.41
C PRO A 320 2.24 20.19 -5.24
N GLY A 321 1.24 20.36 -6.11
CA GLY A 321 1.14 21.52 -7.02
C GLY A 321 2.07 21.49 -8.24
N ASN A 322 2.93 20.47 -8.38
CA ASN A 322 3.89 20.37 -9.49
C ASN A 322 3.93 18.98 -10.14
N GLY A 323 3.24 18.00 -9.58
CA GLY A 323 2.96 16.72 -10.20
C GLY A 323 3.67 15.52 -9.55
N ALA A 324 4.50 14.81 -10.31
CA ALA A 324 5.23 13.64 -9.81
C ALA A 324 6.59 13.49 -10.49
N VAL A 325 7.53 12.81 -9.83
CA VAL A 325 8.90 12.60 -10.32
C VAL A 325 9.30 11.14 -10.11
N LEU A 326 9.95 10.54 -11.12
CA LEU A 326 10.66 9.26 -11.01
C LEU A 326 12.17 9.49 -11.14
N GLU A 327 12.90 9.22 -10.08
CA GLU A 327 14.37 9.25 -10.01
C GLU A 327 14.94 7.82 -10.05
N HIS A 328 16.18 7.68 -10.55
CA HIS A 328 16.82 6.37 -10.74
C HIS A 328 18.31 6.36 -10.40
N TRP A 329 18.75 5.23 -9.84
CA TRP A 329 20.13 4.85 -9.62
C TRP A 329 20.38 3.49 -10.24
N ASN A 330 21.50 3.35 -10.96
CA ASN A 330 21.87 2.07 -11.54
C ASN A 330 22.43 1.10 -10.48
N ALA A 331 22.68 -0.15 -10.86
CA ALA A 331 23.20 -1.19 -9.98
C ALA A 331 24.57 -0.89 -9.34
N ALA A 332 25.36 0.00 -9.97
CA ALA A 332 26.64 0.45 -9.43
C ALA A 332 26.49 1.58 -8.40
N GLY A 333 25.26 2.03 -8.14
CA GLY A 333 24.94 3.13 -7.23
C GLY A 333 25.02 4.51 -7.86
N ALA A 334 25.28 4.62 -9.17
CA ALA A 334 25.40 5.91 -9.83
C ALA A 334 24.03 6.52 -10.14
N TYR A 335 23.83 7.79 -9.76
CA TYR A 335 22.59 8.52 -10.04
C TYR A 335 22.43 8.76 -11.55
N GLN A 336 21.29 8.32 -12.11
CA GLN A 336 20.99 8.44 -13.54
C GLN A 336 20.11 9.64 -13.89
N GLY A 337 19.65 10.39 -12.90
CA GLY A 337 18.78 11.55 -13.11
C GLY A 337 17.29 11.26 -12.95
N VAL A 338 16.49 12.23 -13.37
CA VAL A 338 15.03 12.13 -13.45
C VAL A 338 14.64 11.44 -14.76
N LEU A 339 14.03 10.27 -14.65
CA LEU A 339 13.56 9.49 -15.79
C LEU A 339 12.21 9.95 -16.32
N TRP A 340 11.38 10.54 -15.45
CA TRP A 340 10.04 10.98 -15.80
C TRP A 340 9.54 12.06 -14.81
N ASN A 341 8.95 13.14 -15.34
CA ASN A 341 8.44 14.27 -14.54
C ASN A 341 7.15 14.85 -15.16
N PRO A 342 6.02 14.15 -15.01
CA PRO A 342 4.72 14.66 -15.44
C PRO A 342 4.28 15.83 -14.53
N THR A 343 3.72 16.90 -15.12
CA THR A 343 3.39 18.17 -14.44
C THR A 343 1.93 18.61 -14.63
N TYR A 344 1.29 19.15 -13.57
CA TYR A 344 -0.09 19.66 -13.57
C TYR A 344 -0.28 20.74 -12.50
N GLY A 345 -1.36 21.51 -12.62
CA GLY A 345 -1.51 22.78 -11.89
C GLY A 345 -1.93 22.70 -10.43
N THR A 346 -2.61 21.64 -9.95
CA THR A 346 -3.07 21.61 -8.55
C THR A 346 -3.22 20.18 -8.04
N SER A 347 -2.37 19.77 -7.10
CA SER A 347 -2.41 18.48 -6.40
C SER A 347 -1.94 18.68 -4.95
N TYR A 348 -2.30 17.77 -4.04
CA TYR A 348 -2.01 17.90 -2.60
C TYR A 348 -1.23 16.69 -2.06
N GLY A 349 -0.43 16.90 -1.01
CA GLY A 349 0.28 15.83 -0.29
C GLY A 349 -0.61 15.09 0.70
N TYR A 350 -0.14 13.94 1.23
CA TYR A 350 -0.90 13.13 2.19
C TYR A 350 -1.27 13.90 3.46
N GLU A 351 -0.49 14.91 3.83
CA GLU A 351 -0.72 15.76 4.99
C GLU A 351 -2.04 16.54 4.91
N GLN A 352 -2.59 16.72 3.71
CA GLN A 352 -3.86 17.41 3.49
C GLN A 352 -5.06 16.46 3.42
N GLY A 353 -4.85 15.15 3.56
CA GLY A 353 -5.91 14.15 3.58
C GLY A 353 -5.50 12.79 3.00
N THR A 354 -6.19 11.74 3.45
CA THR A 354 -5.91 10.33 3.12
C THR A 354 -6.13 9.96 1.65
N ARG A 355 -6.82 10.80 0.89
CA ARG A 355 -7.02 10.65 -0.57
C ARG A 355 -5.89 11.21 -1.43
N PHE A 356 -4.91 11.84 -0.81
CA PHE A 356 -3.79 12.52 -1.46
C PHE A 356 -2.48 11.81 -1.19
N GLY A 357 -1.39 12.26 -1.82
CA GLY A 357 -0.07 11.65 -1.63
C GLY A 357 0.17 10.43 -2.51
N SER A 358 1.44 10.05 -2.60
CA SER A 358 1.92 8.87 -3.33
C SER A 358 1.50 7.56 -2.64
N ARG A 359 1.31 6.49 -3.40
CA ARG A 359 1.05 5.12 -2.92
C ARG A 359 1.87 4.14 -3.73
N TRP A 360 1.88 2.90 -3.27
CA TRP A 360 2.48 1.79 -3.99
C TRP A 360 1.71 0.50 -3.73
N GLN A 361 1.90 -0.48 -4.61
CA GLN A 361 1.54 -1.87 -4.40
C GLN A 361 2.54 -2.77 -5.15
N VAL A 362 2.39 -4.09 -4.96
CA VAL A 362 3.20 -5.11 -5.61
C VAL A 362 2.27 -6.22 -6.11
N SER A 363 2.67 -6.89 -7.20
CA SER A 363 1.96 -8.06 -7.74
C SER A 363 1.96 -9.20 -6.74
N SER A 364 1.02 -10.13 -6.87
CA SER A 364 0.88 -11.22 -5.91
C SER A 364 2.09 -12.16 -5.89
N ASP A 365 2.86 -12.24 -6.99
CA ASP A 365 4.13 -12.96 -7.03
C ASP A 365 5.36 -12.15 -6.60
N GLY A 366 5.22 -10.86 -6.30
CA GLY A 366 6.33 -10.02 -5.89
C GLY A 366 7.20 -9.50 -7.04
N GLU A 367 6.86 -9.78 -8.31
CA GLU A 367 7.70 -9.49 -9.48
C GLU A 367 7.54 -8.08 -10.06
N TYR A 368 6.43 -7.42 -9.73
CA TYR A 368 6.12 -6.07 -10.22
C TYR A 368 5.78 -5.16 -9.05
N TRP A 369 6.52 -4.07 -8.93
CA TRP A 369 6.21 -3.00 -8.00
C TRP A 369 5.66 -1.81 -8.78
N TRP A 370 4.59 -1.19 -8.28
CA TRP A 370 4.11 0.06 -8.87
C TRP A 370 3.85 1.11 -7.82
N ALA A 371 4.10 2.36 -8.21
CA ALA A 371 3.79 3.54 -7.43
C ALA A 371 2.93 4.49 -8.24
N TYR A 372 2.06 5.22 -7.53
CA TYR A 372 1.13 6.14 -8.15
C TYR A 372 0.68 7.26 -7.23
N CYS A 373 0.21 8.35 -7.81
CA CYS A 373 -0.45 9.43 -7.09
C CYS A 373 -1.51 10.10 -7.98
N PRO A 374 -2.49 10.79 -7.39
CA PRO A 374 -3.44 11.60 -8.13
C PRO A 374 -2.73 12.83 -8.70
N MET A 375 -3.23 13.29 -9.85
CA MET A 375 -2.65 14.42 -10.61
C MET A 375 -3.41 15.71 -10.36
N TYR A 376 -4.59 15.62 -9.72
CA TYR A 376 -5.49 16.72 -9.51
C TYR A 376 -6.01 16.77 -8.07
N TYR A 377 -6.38 17.97 -7.62
CA TYR A 377 -6.71 18.31 -6.23
C TYR A 377 -7.99 17.68 -5.69
N TYR A 378 -8.81 17.09 -6.55
CA TYR A 378 -9.94 16.25 -6.14
C TYR A 378 -9.60 14.77 -6.07
N GLY A 379 -8.32 14.39 -6.26
CA GLY A 379 -7.87 13.00 -6.35
C GLY A 379 -8.10 12.38 -7.73
N SER A 380 -8.35 13.23 -8.72
CA SER A 380 -8.55 12.86 -10.13
C SER A 380 -7.21 12.69 -10.87
N GLY A 381 -7.28 12.01 -12.00
CA GLY A 381 -6.11 11.66 -12.81
C GLY A 381 -5.20 10.66 -12.10
N ILE A 382 -4.10 10.29 -12.74
CA ILE A 382 -3.08 9.43 -12.11
C ILE A 382 -1.72 9.64 -12.76
N ALA A 383 -0.65 9.71 -11.96
CA ALA A 383 0.71 9.40 -12.37
C ALA A 383 1.00 8.01 -11.86
N PHE A 384 1.48 7.14 -12.73
CA PHE A 384 1.72 5.73 -12.45
C PHE A 384 3.06 5.31 -13.03
N VAL A 385 3.82 4.55 -12.25
CA VAL A 385 5.01 3.84 -12.69
C VAL A 385 4.91 2.41 -12.20
N VAL A 386 5.27 1.45 -13.06
CA VAL A 386 5.50 0.06 -12.68
C VAL A 386 6.94 -0.32 -13.04
N VAL A 387 7.61 -1.02 -12.13
CA VAL A 387 8.97 -1.53 -12.27
C VAL A 387 8.91 -3.05 -12.17
N ARG A 388 9.53 -3.74 -13.14
CA ARG A 388 9.78 -5.18 -13.08
C ARG A 388 11.01 -5.43 -12.20
N VAL A 389 10.81 -6.22 -11.16
CA VAL A 389 11.81 -6.41 -10.10
C VAL A 389 13.04 -7.17 -10.59
N SER A 390 12.89 -8.07 -11.58
CA SER A 390 14.00 -8.89 -12.07
C SER A 390 15.13 -8.10 -12.74
N ASP A 391 14.82 -7.02 -13.46
CA ASP A 391 15.78 -6.31 -14.31
C ASP A 391 15.66 -4.77 -14.26
N GLY A 392 14.81 -4.24 -13.40
CA GLY A 392 14.59 -2.80 -13.26
C GLY A 392 13.91 -2.15 -14.48
N LYS A 393 13.49 -2.91 -15.49
CA LYS A 393 12.70 -2.31 -16.58
C LYS A 393 11.48 -1.63 -15.98
N TYR A 394 11.09 -0.46 -16.48
CA TYR A 394 9.93 0.27 -16.01
C TYR A 394 9.02 0.69 -17.16
N LEU A 395 7.74 0.85 -16.84
CA LEU A 395 6.73 1.45 -17.71
C LEU A 395 5.99 2.53 -16.92
N ARG A 396 5.35 3.44 -17.63
CA ARG A 396 4.67 4.60 -17.02
C ARG A 396 3.31 4.85 -17.62
N TYR A 397 2.46 5.56 -16.90
CA TYR A 397 1.18 6.04 -17.40
C TYR A 397 0.78 7.32 -16.68
N SER A 398 0.13 8.23 -17.42
CA SER A 398 -0.27 9.51 -16.88
C SER A 398 -1.56 10.01 -17.52
N THR A 399 -2.43 10.62 -16.72
CA THR A 399 -3.58 11.37 -17.25
C THR A 399 -3.89 12.55 -16.33
N ASN A 400 -4.13 13.71 -16.93
CA ASN A 400 -4.46 14.96 -16.25
C ASN A 400 -5.98 15.18 -16.11
N ASP A 401 -6.76 14.10 -16.19
CA ASP A 401 -8.21 14.12 -16.00
C ASP A 401 -8.56 14.80 -14.66
N SER A 402 -9.32 15.91 -14.72
CA SER A 402 -9.75 16.67 -13.55
C SER A 402 -11.05 16.13 -12.93
N SER A 403 -11.74 15.23 -13.61
CA SER A 403 -13.12 14.83 -13.28
C SER A 403 -13.22 13.52 -12.52
N TYR A 404 -12.31 12.57 -12.81
CA TYR A 404 -12.39 11.20 -12.32
C TYR A 404 -11.05 10.71 -11.79
N GLY A 405 -11.06 9.86 -10.79
CA GLY A 405 -9.92 9.19 -10.20
C GLY A 405 -9.74 7.79 -10.75
N ARG A 406 -8.62 7.20 -10.34
CA ARG A 406 -8.24 5.84 -10.71
C ARG A 406 -7.90 5.08 -9.44
N THR A 407 -8.53 3.92 -9.25
CA THR A 407 -8.19 2.99 -8.18
C THR A 407 -7.70 1.68 -8.78
N LEU A 408 -6.78 1.02 -8.09
CA LEU A 408 -5.97 -0.09 -8.61
C LEU A 408 -5.96 -1.23 -7.58
N ALA A 409 -5.96 -2.48 -8.01
CA ALA A 409 -5.71 -3.63 -7.15
C ALA A 409 -4.89 -4.69 -7.88
N PRO A 410 -4.07 -5.50 -7.20
CA PRO A 410 -3.41 -6.64 -7.83
C PRO A 410 -4.47 -7.69 -8.19
N LEU A 411 -4.29 -8.40 -9.30
CA LEU A 411 -5.20 -9.42 -9.81
C LEU A 411 -4.40 -10.64 -10.30
N GLY A 412 -4.79 -11.85 -9.90
CA GLY A 412 -4.01 -13.06 -10.17
C GLY A 412 -2.55 -12.92 -9.75
N ARG A 413 -1.67 -13.61 -10.49
CA ARG A 413 -0.24 -13.63 -10.20
C ARG A 413 0.47 -12.30 -10.47
N ASN A 414 0.35 -11.79 -11.69
CA ASN A 414 1.18 -10.74 -12.29
C ASN A 414 0.35 -9.61 -12.94
N LYS A 415 -0.95 -9.52 -12.63
CA LYS A 415 -1.86 -8.56 -13.26
C LYS A 415 -2.29 -7.50 -12.27
N MET A 416 -2.85 -6.43 -12.81
CA MET A 416 -3.51 -5.38 -12.05
C MET A 416 -4.88 -5.14 -12.67
N ILE A 417 -5.89 -4.97 -11.84
CA ILE A 417 -7.16 -4.38 -12.25
C ILE A 417 -7.15 -2.91 -11.88
N PHE A 418 -7.60 -2.05 -12.79
CA PHE A 418 -7.90 -0.67 -12.46
C PHE A 418 -9.31 -0.32 -12.85
N ILE A 419 -9.91 0.62 -12.11
CA ILE A 419 -11.15 1.25 -12.50
C ILE A 419 -11.03 2.75 -12.54
N ARG A 420 -11.82 3.34 -13.44
CA ARG A 420 -12.10 4.78 -13.45
C ARG A 420 -13.42 4.97 -12.74
N ASP A 421 -13.43 5.75 -11.67
CA ASP A 421 -14.60 6.02 -10.83
C ASP A 421 -15.65 6.94 -11.46
N GLN A 422 -15.75 6.89 -12.78
CA GLN A 422 -16.69 7.69 -13.53
C GLN A 422 -18.12 7.48 -13.03
N ASN A 423 -18.91 8.57 -13.01
CA ASN A 423 -20.32 8.47 -12.66
C ASN A 423 -21.01 7.42 -13.54
N LYS A 424 -21.79 6.57 -12.89
CA LYS A 424 -22.54 5.50 -13.52
C LYS A 424 -24.01 5.63 -13.21
N ASP A 425 -24.74 6.27 -14.12
CA ASP A 425 -26.21 6.24 -14.14
C ASP A 425 -26.73 4.95 -14.85
N ASP A 426 -25.83 4.05 -15.25
CA ASP A 426 -26.08 2.73 -15.87
C ASP A 426 -25.32 1.63 -15.10
N PRO A 427 -25.68 0.33 -15.20
CA PRO A 427 -25.06 -0.74 -14.42
C PRO A 427 -23.53 -0.88 -14.59
N GLY A 428 -22.86 -1.15 -13.47
CA GLY A 428 -21.48 -1.62 -13.38
C GLY A 428 -20.36 -0.58 -13.51
N ALA A 429 -19.13 -0.94 -13.14
CA ALA A 429 -17.95 -0.06 -13.19
C ALA A 429 -17.16 -0.17 -14.51
N TYR A 430 -16.48 0.92 -14.92
CA TYR A 430 -15.49 0.85 -16.00
C TYR A 430 -14.18 0.30 -15.45
N TYR A 431 -13.69 -0.77 -16.05
CA TYR A 431 -12.44 -1.38 -15.61
C TYR A 431 -11.59 -1.84 -16.79
N LYS A 432 -10.33 -2.11 -16.49
CA LYS A 432 -9.44 -2.85 -17.39
C LYS A 432 -8.43 -3.63 -16.56
N VAL A 433 -8.10 -4.81 -17.07
CA VAL A 433 -7.05 -5.66 -16.53
C VAL A 433 -5.79 -5.43 -17.35
N ILE A 434 -4.68 -5.24 -16.66
CA ILE A 434 -3.35 -5.05 -17.22
C ILE A 434 -2.51 -6.25 -16.83
N ASP A 435 -2.03 -6.99 -17.83
CA ASP A 435 -1.10 -8.09 -17.66
C ASP A 435 0.32 -7.56 -17.81
N PHE A 436 1.09 -7.53 -16.72
CA PHE A 436 2.41 -6.93 -16.76
C PHE A 436 3.41 -7.76 -17.57
N ASP A 437 3.31 -9.09 -17.65
CA ASP A 437 4.21 -9.87 -18.50
C ASP A 437 4.03 -9.45 -19.97
N TYR A 438 2.77 -9.31 -20.40
CA TYR A 438 2.45 -8.88 -21.75
C TYR A 438 2.93 -7.45 -22.04
N GLU A 439 2.65 -6.49 -21.14
CA GLU A 439 3.07 -5.10 -21.30
C GLU A 439 4.60 -4.97 -21.36
N PHE A 440 5.32 -5.65 -20.47
CA PHE A 440 6.78 -5.59 -20.42
C PHE A 440 7.45 -6.37 -21.55
N MET A 441 6.80 -7.36 -22.14
CA MET A 441 7.30 -8.05 -23.34
C MET A 441 7.20 -7.15 -24.59
N ARG A 442 6.09 -6.43 -24.74
CA ARG A 442 5.79 -5.70 -25.99
C ARG A 442 6.33 -4.26 -26.04
N ARG A 443 6.62 -3.66 -24.89
CA ARG A 443 7.03 -2.24 -24.77
C ARG A 443 8.52 -2.12 -24.46
N ASN A 444 9.17 -1.04 -24.89
CA ASN A 444 10.54 -0.73 -24.48
C ASN A 444 10.60 -0.14 -23.06
N ASN A 445 11.80 -0.09 -22.48
CA ASN A 445 12.01 0.51 -21.16
C ASN A 445 11.61 1.99 -21.15
N GLY A 446 10.83 2.41 -20.17
CA GLY A 446 10.35 3.79 -20.00
C GLY A 446 9.19 4.20 -20.91
N GLU A 447 8.66 3.28 -21.71
CA GLU A 447 7.50 3.54 -22.57
C GLU A 447 6.21 3.73 -21.77
N GLU A 448 5.29 4.46 -22.38
CA GLU A 448 4.00 4.79 -21.81
C GLU A 448 2.92 3.75 -22.15
N ILE A 449 2.13 3.34 -21.15
CA ILE A 449 0.97 2.47 -21.33
C ILE A 449 -0.26 3.30 -21.75
N ASN A 450 -0.19 3.84 -22.96
CA ASN A 450 -1.07 4.88 -23.51
C ASN A 450 -2.55 4.50 -23.77
N ASP A 451 -2.95 3.25 -23.54
CA ASP A 451 -4.28 2.73 -23.92
C ASP A 451 -5.16 2.37 -22.71
N TRP A 452 -4.78 2.78 -21.49
CA TRP A 452 -5.59 2.53 -20.29
C TRP A 452 -6.98 3.15 -20.40
N ASP A 453 -7.07 4.44 -20.71
CA ASP A 453 -8.35 5.15 -20.69
C ASP A 453 -9.24 4.92 -21.95
N SER A 454 -8.69 4.44 -23.06
CA SER A 454 -9.44 4.32 -24.33
C SER A 454 -10.14 2.96 -24.52
N ASN A 455 -9.65 1.89 -23.90
CA ASN A 455 -10.12 0.51 -24.13
C ASN A 455 -10.61 -0.17 -22.84
N ARG A 456 -11.53 0.47 -22.13
CA ARG A 456 -12.10 -0.06 -20.89
C ARG A 456 -13.29 -0.96 -21.17
N SER A 457 -13.37 -2.07 -20.45
CA SER A 457 -14.59 -2.89 -20.41
C SER A 457 -15.63 -2.19 -19.54
N ALA A 458 -16.88 -2.30 -19.96
CA ALA A 458 -18.03 -1.89 -19.18
C ALA A 458 -18.84 -3.14 -18.82
N TYR A 459 -19.58 -3.09 -17.70
CA TYR A 459 -20.67 -4.01 -17.36
C TYR A 459 -20.33 -5.37 -16.72
N LEU A 460 -19.05 -5.73 -16.47
CA LEU A 460 -18.74 -6.99 -15.75
C LEU A 460 -18.52 -6.82 -14.25
N LEU A 461 -18.15 -5.63 -13.80
CA LEU A 461 -18.06 -5.33 -12.37
C LEU A 461 -19.38 -4.74 -11.90
N ASP A 462 -20.25 -5.59 -11.36
CA ASP A 462 -21.49 -5.14 -10.72
C ASP A 462 -21.20 -4.14 -9.60
N VAL A 463 -22.16 -3.24 -9.39
CA VAL A 463 -22.15 -2.26 -8.31
C VAL A 463 -23.41 -2.42 -7.45
N PRO A 464 -23.36 -2.07 -6.15
CA PRO A 464 -24.50 -2.15 -5.23
C PRO A 464 -25.79 -1.45 -5.66
N GLY A 465 -25.76 -0.49 -6.60
CA GLY A 465 -26.92 0.28 -7.07
C GLY A 465 -26.74 0.80 -8.51
N ASN A 466 -27.83 1.22 -9.16
CA ASN A 466 -27.89 1.56 -10.60
C ASN A 466 -28.35 3.02 -10.84
N SER A 467 -27.74 3.98 -10.15
CA SER A 467 -27.94 5.43 -10.32
C SER A 467 -26.64 6.16 -9.98
N THR A 468 -26.65 7.49 -9.92
CA THR A 468 -25.47 8.34 -9.70
C THR A 468 -24.56 7.82 -8.56
N GLY A 469 -23.53 7.10 -8.97
CA GLY A 469 -22.64 6.30 -8.14
C GLY A 469 -21.24 6.33 -8.73
N TYR A 470 -20.24 6.54 -7.87
CA TYR A 470 -18.83 6.67 -8.25
C TYR A 470 -18.08 5.45 -7.71
N PRO A 471 -18.13 4.31 -8.42
CA PRO A 471 -17.56 3.06 -7.90
C PRO A 471 -16.04 3.15 -7.78
N PHE A 472 -15.47 2.54 -6.76
CA PHE A 472 -14.02 2.46 -6.56
C PHE A 472 -13.59 1.10 -5.98
N LEU A 473 -12.34 0.72 -6.25
CA LEU A 473 -11.77 -0.56 -5.84
C LEU A 473 -11.23 -0.47 -4.42
N ILE A 474 -11.34 -1.57 -3.69
CA ILE A 474 -10.70 -1.79 -2.39
C ILE A 474 -10.00 -3.16 -2.45
N PRO A 475 -8.67 -3.24 -2.46
CA PRO A 475 -7.96 -4.52 -2.45
C PRO A 475 -8.23 -5.29 -1.17
N SER A 476 -8.41 -6.59 -1.29
CA SER A 476 -8.52 -7.52 -0.16
C SER A 476 -7.15 -8.06 0.24
N MET A 477 -7.03 -8.52 1.48
CA MET A 477 -5.91 -9.37 1.86
C MET A 477 -6.23 -10.82 1.48
N TYR A 478 -5.26 -11.50 0.89
CA TYR A 478 -5.36 -12.91 0.50
C TYR A 478 -3.99 -13.58 0.61
N ASN A 479 -3.98 -14.92 0.53
CA ASN A 479 -2.74 -15.67 0.61
C ASN A 479 -2.04 -15.67 -0.75
N THR A 480 -1.02 -14.82 -0.88
CA THR A 480 -0.24 -14.68 -2.11
C THR A 480 0.68 -15.86 -2.39
N SER A 481 1.09 -16.61 -1.36
CA SER A 481 1.99 -17.77 -1.52
C SER A 481 1.38 -18.88 -2.38
N LEU A 482 0.05 -18.88 -2.55
CA LEU A 482 -0.66 -19.81 -3.43
C LEU A 482 -0.39 -19.54 -4.91
N PHE A 483 -0.04 -18.30 -5.30
CA PHE A 483 0.25 -17.94 -6.71
C PHE A 483 1.62 -18.41 -7.20
N THR A 484 2.47 -18.92 -6.31
CA THR A 484 3.77 -19.51 -6.67
C THR A 484 3.83 -21.00 -6.36
N SER A 485 3.26 -21.43 -5.23
CA SER A 485 3.31 -22.84 -4.80
C SER A 485 2.41 -23.82 -5.57
N GLN A 486 1.32 -23.36 -6.19
CA GLN A 486 0.37 -24.25 -6.90
C GLN A 486 0.54 -24.30 -8.41
N LEU A 487 1.24 -23.33 -9.01
CA LEU A 487 1.53 -23.35 -10.45
C LEU A 487 2.76 -24.21 -10.77
N GLU A 488 3.68 -24.39 -9.82
CA GLU A 488 4.81 -25.33 -9.96
C GLU A 488 4.37 -26.79 -9.89
N SER A 489 3.28 -27.11 -9.17
CA SER A 489 2.77 -28.50 -9.07
C SER A 489 1.86 -28.95 -10.21
N ASN A 490 1.48 -28.03 -11.12
CA ASN A 490 0.62 -28.32 -12.27
C ASN A 490 1.40 -28.32 -13.61
N GLN A 491 2.74 -28.37 -13.55
CA GLN A 491 3.63 -28.47 -14.72
C GLN A 491 4.28 -29.86 -14.92
N ASP A 492 3.80 -30.90 -14.22
CA ASP A 492 4.20 -32.30 -14.45
C ASP A 492 3.21 -33.06 -15.34
#